data_AF-A0A0K1NPL5-F1
#
_entry.id   AF-A0A0K1NPL5-F1
#
_cell.length_a   1.000
_cell.length_b   1.000
_cell.length_c   1.000
_cell.angle_alpha   90.00
_cell.angle_beta   90.00
_cell.angle_gamma   90.00
#
_symmetry.space_group_name_H-M   'P 1'
#
loop_
_entity.id
_entity.type
_entity.pdbx_description
1 polymer ?
#
loop_
_entity_poly.entity_id
_entity_poly.type
_entity_poly.pdbx_seq_one_letter_code
_entity_poly.pdbx_strand_id
1 'polypeptide(L)'
;MRFFTFKKTMLFIALSMFCAVSFAQKTVTLTKAGELSEKIAKAEKFEITSLTVSGPINGSDVLFLREMAGRDIDGVETEGKLATLDLSNANIVAGGSNYYKVKRGLSTKFYNNAEDDVVGFYMFFNCGKLTSLKLPKTAKKIEMYALNNCKSLKECTLPESLSEVGGHAFANTQLSEVNFPSSLTHLSDKSFYKCSSLKTLRFTSPEVPLFDNEPFAECKSIEKVYVPKALLEDYKDQLELSDDVVFVGEESGTTGIYSLSSSADAVEIARYNANGQRITGPVKGLNIIRLSDGKVVKRIER
;
A
#
# COMPACT_ATOMS: atom_id res chain seq x y z
N MET A 1 -50.42 -27.21 -44.42
CA MET A 1 -50.07 -28.14 -43.33
C MET A 1 -48.58 -27.99 -43.04
N ARG A 2 -48.24 -27.66 -41.79
CA ARG A 2 -46.89 -27.53 -41.18
C ARG A 2 -45.99 -26.36 -41.61
N PHE A 3 -46.13 -25.28 -40.84
CA PHE A 3 -45.00 -24.44 -40.43
C PHE A 3 -44.01 -25.28 -39.61
N PHE A 4 -42.72 -25.20 -39.91
CA PHE A 4 -41.66 -25.55 -38.94
C PHE A 4 -40.57 -24.49 -38.97
N THR A 5 -40.52 -23.74 -37.87
CA THR A 5 -39.50 -22.79 -37.45
C THR A 5 -38.23 -23.55 -37.04
N PHE A 6 -37.08 -23.19 -37.61
CA PHE A 6 -35.76 -23.56 -37.07
C PHE A 6 -34.92 -22.29 -36.84
N LYS A 7 -35.23 -21.59 -35.75
CA LYS A 7 -34.31 -20.67 -35.06
C LYS A 7 -34.19 -21.19 -33.62
N LYS A 8 -33.20 -22.05 -33.34
CA LYS A 8 -32.78 -22.41 -31.97
C LYS A 8 -31.51 -23.28 -31.97
N THR A 9 -30.39 -22.71 -32.40
CA THR A 9 -29.08 -23.34 -32.14
C THR A 9 -27.91 -22.33 -32.07
N MET A 10 -28.16 -21.15 -31.50
CA MET A 10 -27.10 -20.23 -31.05
C MET A 10 -27.47 -19.58 -29.72
N LEU A 11 -27.73 -20.40 -28.70
CA LEU A 11 -27.95 -19.89 -27.34
C LEU A 11 -27.47 -20.89 -26.28
N PHE A 12 -26.22 -21.35 -26.35
CA PHE A 12 -25.60 -22.10 -25.25
C PHE A 12 -24.09 -21.86 -25.04
N ILE A 13 -23.49 -20.81 -25.64
CA ILE A 13 -22.06 -20.49 -25.41
C ILE A 13 -21.85 -19.07 -24.84
N ALA A 14 -22.90 -18.24 -24.73
CA ALA A 14 -22.79 -16.87 -24.22
C ALA A 14 -23.05 -16.69 -22.71
N LEU A 15 -23.19 -17.78 -21.93
CA LEU A 15 -23.44 -17.71 -20.48
C LEU A 15 -22.23 -18.11 -19.60
N SER A 16 -21.15 -18.64 -20.18
CA SER A 16 -19.92 -18.98 -19.43
C SER A 16 -18.89 -17.85 -19.39
N MET A 17 -18.92 -16.88 -20.32
CA MET A 17 -17.97 -15.75 -20.35
C MET A 17 -18.38 -14.56 -19.48
N PHE A 18 -19.61 -14.51 -18.95
CA PHE A 18 -20.03 -13.43 -18.05
C PHE A 18 -19.69 -13.66 -16.57
N CYS A 19 -19.20 -14.85 -16.19
CA CYS A 19 -18.87 -15.16 -14.80
C CYS A 19 -17.39 -14.93 -14.44
N ALA A 20 -16.49 -14.93 -15.42
CA ALA A 20 -15.04 -14.78 -15.17
C ALA A 20 -14.61 -13.35 -14.76
N VAL A 21 -15.39 -12.33 -15.11
CA VAL A 21 -15.07 -10.93 -14.78
C VAL A 21 -15.46 -10.58 -13.34
N SER A 22 -16.40 -11.32 -12.75
CA SER A 22 -17.00 -11.02 -11.44
C SER A 22 -16.10 -11.30 -10.24
N PHE A 23 -15.06 -12.14 -10.38
CA PHE A 23 -14.21 -12.53 -9.24
C PHE A 23 -12.89 -11.77 -9.17
N ALA A 24 -12.53 -11.00 -10.21
CA ALA A 24 -11.24 -10.30 -10.25
C ALA A 24 -11.10 -9.28 -9.13
N GLN A 25 -12.20 -8.67 -8.67
CA GLN A 25 -12.22 -7.67 -7.60
C GLN A 25 -13.26 -8.02 -6.53
N LYS A 26 -12.86 -7.96 -5.26
CA LYS A 26 -13.73 -8.25 -4.13
C LYS A 26 -13.51 -7.27 -2.99
N THR A 27 -14.58 -6.93 -2.28
CA THR A 27 -14.53 -6.13 -1.04
C THR A 27 -15.12 -6.95 0.10
N VAL A 28 -14.44 -6.96 1.25
CA VAL A 28 -14.84 -7.69 2.44
C VAL A 28 -14.77 -6.77 3.66
N THR A 29 -15.80 -6.83 4.50
CA THR A 29 -15.80 -6.22 5.83
C THR A 29 -15.81 -7.33 6.87
N LEU A 30 -14.81 -7.30 7.75
CA LEU A 30 -14.71 -8.19 8.88
C LEU A 30 -15.33 -7.52 10.10
N THR A 31 -16.16 -8.25 10.81
CA THR A 31 -16.69 -7.88 12.13
C THR A 31 -15.85 -8.43 13.28
N LYS A 32 -15.05 -9.47 13.00
CA LYS A 32 -14.14 -10.11 13.94
C LYS A 32 -12.85 -10.51 13.23
N ALA A 33 -11.71 -10.37 13.90
CA ALA A 33 -10.44 -10.84 13.37
C ALA A 33 -10.41 -12.38 13.27
N GLY A 34 -9.86 -12.88 12.18
CA GLY A 34 -9.72 -14.29 11.83
C GLY A 34 -10.84 -14.84 10.95
N GLU A 35 -11.84 -14.04 10.59
CA GLU A 35 -13.02 -14.49 9.84
C GLU A 35 -12.90 -14.33 8.31
N LEU A 36 -11.79 -13.82 7.77
CA LEU A 36 -11.66 -13.59 6.33
C LEU A 36 -11.91 -14.85 5.49
N SER A 37 -11.44 -16.00 5.98
CA SER A 37 -11.65 -17.30 5.34
C SER A 37 -13.12 -17.75 5.31
N GLU A 38 -13.97 -17.17 6.15
CA GLU A 38 -15.43 -17.40 6.16
C GLU A 38 -16.16 -16.48 5.17
N LYS A 39 -15.55 -15.33 4.81
CA LYS A 39 -16.11 -14.35 3.86
C LYS A 39 -15.73 -14.62 2.41
N ILE A 40 -14.72 -15.46 2.17
CA ILE A 40 -14.23 -15.82 0.84
C ILE A 40 -14.33 -17.34 0.68
N ALA A 41 -15.18 -17.78 -0.23
CA ALA A 41 -15.37 -19.18 -0.54
C ALA A 41 -14.10 -19.81 -1.13
N LYS A 42 -13.87 -21.08 -0.83
CA LYS A 42 -12.66 -21.81 -1.28
C LYS A 42 -12.50 -21.80 -2.80
N ALA A 43 -13.60 -21.86 -3.55
CA ALA A 43 -13.60 -21.90 -5.01
C ALA A 43 -13.16 -20.57 -5.68
N GLU A 44 -13.28 -19.44 -4.98
CA GLU A 44 -12.88 -18.12 -5.51
C GLU A 44 -11.55 -17.62 -4.95
N LYS A 45 -11.07 -18.19 -3.83
CA LYS A 45 -9.88 -17.72 -3.10
C LYS A 45 -8.69 -17.40 -3.99
N PHE A 46 -8.34 -18.30 -4.91
CA PHE A 46 -7.18 -18.15 -5.79
C PHE A 46 -7.49 -17.47 -7.13
N GLU A 47 -8.76 -17.15 -7.40
CA GLU A 47 -9.17 -16.42 -8.61
C GLU A 47 -9.25 -14.90 -8.39
N ILE A 48 -9.33 -14.45 -7.14
CA ILE A 48 -9.37 -13.03 -6.80
C ILE A 48 -8.02 -12.37 -7.06
N THR A 49 -8.01 -11.35 -7.93
CA THR A 49 -6.81 -10.57 -8.27
C THR A 49 -6.71 -9.24 -7.52
N SER A 50 -7.83 -8.74 -7.00
CA SER A 50 -7.95 -7.47 -6.30
C SER A 50 -8.87 -7.63 -5.09
N LEU A 51 -8.37 -7.29 -3.90
CA LEU A 51 -9.11 -7.44 -2.66
C LEU A 51 -9.01 -6.15 -1.84
N THR A 52 -10.16 -5.65 -1.39
CA THR A 52 -10.25 -4.64 -0.33
C THR A 52 -10.77 -5.29 0.94
N VAL A 53 -10.05 -5.14 2.05
CA VAL A 53 -10.46 -5.62 3.37
C VAL A 53 -10.61 -4.45 4.33
N SER A 54 -11.68 -4.50 5.12
CA SER A 54 -11.97 -3.53 6.18
C SER A 54 -12.30 -4.25 7.49
N GLY A 55 -12.13 -3.57 8.61
CA GLY A 55 -12.31 -4.15 9.95
C GLY A 55 -11.07 -4.87 10.49
N PRO A 56 -11.19 -5.56 11.63
CA PRO A 56 -10.04 -6.11 12.33
C PRO A 56 -9.49 -7.34 11.62
N ILE A 57 -8.17 -7.39 11.42
CA ILE A 57 -7.43 -8.54 10.87
C ILE A 57 -6.39 -9.05 11.88
N ASN A 58 -6.19 -10.37 11.96
CA ASN A 58 -5.13 -10.98 12.76
C ASN A 58 -4.33 -12.00 11.95
N GLY A 59 -3.48 -12.80 12.62
CA GLY A 59 -2.59 -13.73 11.96
C GLY A 59 -3.28 -14.81 11.11
N SER A 60 -4.52 -15.19 11.44
CA SER A 60 -5.30 -16.11 10.61
C SER A 60 -5.71 -15.47 9.28
N ASP A 61 -6.13 -14.21 9.29
CA ASP A 61 -6.48 -13.48 8.05
C ASP A 61 -5.23 -13.22 7.22
N VAL A 62 -4.12 -12.87 7.87
CA VAL A 62 -2.84 -12.67 7.20
C VAL A 62 -2.37 -13.94 6.50
N LEU A 63 -2.46 -15.11 7.14
CA LEU A 63 -2.13 -16.38 6.46
C LEU A 63 -2.99 -16.57 5.21
N PHE A 64 -4.30 -16.32 5.31
CA PHE A 64 -5.21 -16.44 4.18
C PHE A 64 -4.84 -15.47 3.04
N LEU A 65 -4.50 -14.22 3.37
CA LEU A 65 -4.04 -13.21 2.41
C LEU A 65 -2.71 -13.60 1.76
N ARG A 66 -1.75 -14.14 2.52
CA ARG A 66 -0.48 -14.65 1.97
C ARG A 66 -0.72 -15.73 0.94
N GLU A 67 -1.60 -16.68 1.25
CA GLU A 67 -1.94 -17.77 0.33
C GLU A 67 -2.61 -17.24 -0.94
N MET A 68 -3.47 -16.22 -0.82
CA MET A 68 -4.02 -15.51 -1.98
C MET A 68 -2.94 -14.76 -2.78
N ALA A 69 -1.92 -14.23 -2.10
CA ALA A 69 -0.77 -13.53 -2.67
C ALA A 69 0.37 -14.46 -3.15
N GLY A 70 0.11 -15.77 -3.21
CA GLY A 70 1.00 -16.75 -3.83
C GLY A 70 1.96 -17.47 -2.88
N ARG A 71 1.80 -17.37 -1.56
CA ARG A 71 2.68 -18.06 -0.57
C ARG A 71 1.93 -18.64 0.61
N ASP A 72 2.25 -19.86 0.98
CA ASP A 72 1.73 -20.46 2.21
C ASP A 72 2.60 -20.12 3.45
N ILE A 73 2.30 -20.79 4.57
CA ILE A 73 3.04 -20.66 5.84
C ILE A 73 4.49 -21.16 5.76
N ASP A 74 4.76 -22.13 4.88
CA ASP A 74 6.09 -22.70 4.62
C ASP A 74 6.91 -21.84 3.63
N GLY A 75 6.28 -20.84 3.00
CA GLY A 75 6.87 -20.04 1.94
C GLY A 75 6.84 -20.74 0.57
N VAL A 76 6.09 -21.83 0.43
CA VAL A 76 5.88 -22.55 -0.83
C VAL A 76 4.87 -21.78 -1.69
N GLU A 77 5.05 -21.84 -3.00
CA GLU A 77 4.14 -21.19 -3.95
C GLU A 77 2.75 -21.81 -3.91
N THR A 78 1.72 -20.96 -3.87
CA THR A 78 0.32 -21.33 -4.00
C THR A 78 -0.21 -20.88 -5.36
N GLU A 79 -1.42 -21.32 -5.72
CA GLU A 79 -2.12 -20.89 -6.95
C GLU A 79 -2.67 -19.46 -6.86
N GLY A 80 -2.42 -18.75 -5.75
CA GLY A 80 -2.95 -17.41 -5.50
C GLY A 80 -2.56 -16.39 -6.58
N LYS A 81 -3.55 -15.58 -7.00
CA LYS A 81 -3.43 -14.55 -8.04
C LYS A 81 -3.59 -13.12 -7.52
N LEU A 82 -3.65 -12.92 -6.19
CA LEU A 82 -3.89 -11.61 -5.59
C LEU A 82 -2.74 -10.65 -5.92
N ALA A 83 -3.05 -9.65 -6.74
CA ALA A 83 -2.11 -8.65 -7.23
C ALA A 83 -2.27 -7.31 -6.51
N THR A 84 -3.50 -6.90 -6.20
CA THR A 84 -3.76 -5.65 -5.48
C THR A 84 -4.48 -5.91 -4.17
N LEU A 85 -3.93 -5.40 -3.07
CA LEU A 85 -4.51 -5.55 -1.74
C LEU A 85 -4.68 -4.17 -1.09
N ASP A 86 -5.90 -3.81 -0.76
CA ASP A 86 -6.23 -2.58 -0.04
C ASP A 86 -6.66 -2.92 1.39
N LEU A 87 -5.80 -2.63 2.36
CA LEU A 87 -6.06 -2.76 3.79
C LEU A 87 -6.25 -1.40 4.47
N SER A 88 -6.44 -0.32 3.71
CA SER A 88 -6.45 1.05 4.27
C SER A 88 -7.52 1.29 5.33
N ASN A 89 -8.62 0.51 5.28
CA ASN A 89 -9.71 0.54 6.26
C ASN A 89 -9.74 -0.70 7.16
N ALA A 90 -8.68 -1.51 7.16
CA ALA A 90 -8.48 -2.58 8.13
C ALA A 90 -7.71 -2.04 9.35
N ASN A 91 -7.71 -2.81 10.43
CA ASN A 91 -6.87 -2.58 11.60
C ASN A 91 -6.22 -3.90 12.02
N ILE A 92 -4.91 -3.92 12.15
CA ILE A 92 -4.19 -5.11 12.59
C ILE A 92 -4.37 -5.26 14.09
N VAL A 93 -4.82 -6.43 14.53
CA VAL A 93 -4.93 -6.79 15.94
C VAL A 93 -4.10 -8.03 16.24
N ALA A 94 -3.57 -8.11 17.46
CA ALA A 94 -2.78 -9.23 17.94
C ALA A 94 -3.59 -10.54 17.99
N GLY A 95 -2.89 -11.66 17.84
CA GLY A 95 -3.46 -13.00 17.90
C GLY A 95 -3.69 -13.64 16.52
N GLY A 96 -4.60 -14.61 16.48
CA GLY A 96 -4.80 -15.47 15.30
C GLY A 96 -3.72 -16.55 15.14
N SER A 97 -3.73 -17.20 13.99
CA SER A 97 -2.78 -18.27 13.65
C SER A 97 -1.42 -17.72 13.24
N ASN A 98 -0.41 -18.59 13.24
CA ASN A 98 0.87 -18.28 12.61
C ASN A 98 0.67 -18.14 11.10
N TYR A 99 1.28 -17.12 10.49
CA TYR A 99 1.22 -16.87 9.05
C TYR A 99 2.52 -17.19 8.32
N TYR A 100 3.63 -17.34 9.04
CA TYR A 100 4.91 -17.72 8.44
C TYR A 100 5.77 -18.53 9.43
N LYS A 101 6.66 -19.36 8.91
CA LYS A 101 7.65 -20.05 9.72
C LYS A 101 9.01 -20.15 9.03
N VAL A 102 10.06 -20.18 9.83
CA VAL A 102 11.45 -20.32 9.39
C VAL A 102 12.06 -21.55 10.04
N LYS A 103 12.59 -22.46 9.23
CA LYS A 103 13.41 -23.58 9.72
C LYS A 103 14.84 -23.09 9.97
N ARG A 104 15.38 -23.39 11.16
CA ARG A 104 16.75 -23.11 11.58
C ARG A 104 17.37 -24.39 12.11
N GLY A 105 18.04 -25.12 11.22
CA GLY A 105 18.50 -26.48 11.50
C GLY A 105 17.33 -27.37 11.88
N LEU A 106 17.36 -27.94 13.10
CA LEU A 106 16.31 -28.81 13.64
C LEU A 106 15.14 -28.05 14.28
N SER A 107 15.24 -26.72 14.46
CA SER A 107 14.20 -25.90 15.08
C SER A 107 13.33 -25.18 14.05
N THR A 108 12.08 -24.90 14.40
CA THR A 108 11.17 -24.07 13.60
C THR A 108 10.70 -22.88 14.43
N LYS A 109 10.92 -21.66 13.93
CA LYS A 109 10.36 -20.44 14.51
C LYS A 109 9.10 -20.06 13.75
N PHE A 110 8.02 -19.78 14.48
CA PHE A 110 6.74 -19.35 13.93
C PHE A 110 6.53 -17.85 14.15
N TYR A 111 5.80 -17.22 13.24
CA TYR A 111 5.50 -15.80 13.23
C TYR A 111 3.99 -15.59 13.08
N ASN A 112 3.45 -14.69 13.91
CA ASN A 112 2.05 -14.30 13.99
C ASN A 112 1.95 -12.79 14.27
N ASN A 113 0.72 -12.26 14.36
CA ASN A 113 0.51 -10.88 14.80
C ASN A 113 0.69 -10.81 16.32
N ALA A 114 1.86 -10.33 16.76
CA ALA A 114 2.19 -10.22 18.17
C ALA A 114 1.61 -8.95 18.82
N GLU A 115 1.45 -7.88 18.03
CA GLU A 115 1.05 -6.55 18.48
C GLU A 115 0.01 -5.95 17.54
N ASP A 116 -0.84 -5.08 18.08
CA ASP A 116 -1.81 -4.30 17.31
C ASP A 116 -1.07 -3.26 16.46
N ASP A 117 -1.64 -2.88 15.31
CA ASP A 117 -1.10 -1.85 14.43
C ASP A 117 0.34 -2.12 13.89
N VAL A 118 0.80 -3.37 13.91
CA VAL A 118 2.14 -3.74 13.42
C VAL A 118 2.07 -4.62 12.18
N VAL A 119 2.70 -4.18 11.08
CA VAL A 119 2.98 -5.04 9.93
C VAL A 119 4.14 -5.96 10.31
N GLY A 120 3.80 -7.09 10.91
CA GLY A 120 4.73 -7.95 11.63
C GLY A 120 5.80 -8.66 10.79
N PHE A 121 6.76 -9.27 11.50
CA PHE A 121 7.87 -10.02 10.93
C PHE A 121 7.41 -10.99 9.83
N TYR A 122 7.96 -10.85 8.63
CA TYR A 122 7.66 -11.72 7.47
C TYR A 122 6.20 -11.72 6.99
N MET A 123 5.34 -10.77 7.40
CA MET A 123 3.90 -10.75 7.10
C MET A 123 3.54 -11.08 5.64
N PHE A 124 4.23 -10.46 4.68
CA PHE A 124 4.11 -10.71 3.24
C PHE A 124 5.43 -11.14 2.60
N PHE A 125 6.36 -11.72 3.37
CA PHE A 125 7.62 -12.25 2.85
C PHE A 125 7.41 -13.17 1.64
N ASN A 126 8.16 -12.90 0.57
CA ASN A 126 8.13 -13.62 -0.71
C ASN A 126 6.78 -13.59 -1.46
N CYS A 127 5.80 -12.76 -1.09
CA CYS A 127 4.51 -12.63 -1.79
C CYS A 127 4.66 -11.92 -3.15
N GLY A 128 5.32 -12.58 -4.09
CA GLY A 128 5.72 -12.02 -5.39
C GLY A 128 4.61 -11.79 -6.39
N LYS A 129 3.34 -12.09 -6.07
CA LYS A 129 2.18 -11.75 -6.92
C LYS A 129 1.67 -10.33 -6.67
N LEU A 130 1.91 -9.77 -5.47
CA LEU A 130 1.46 -8.43 -5.12
C LEU A 130 2.19 -7.39 -5.97
N THR A 131 1.42 -6.54 -6.64
CA THR A 131 1.87 -5.37 -7.40
C THR A 131 1.55 -4.06 -6.71
N SER A 132 0.47 -4.01 -5.94
CA SER A 132 0.06 -2.83 -5.17
C SER A 132 -0.48 -3.23 -3.80
N LEU A 133 -0.05 -2.51 -2.76
CA LEU A 133 -0.49 -2.73 -1.37
C LEU A 133 -0.82 -1.38 -0.72
N LYS A 134 -1.99 -1.26 -0.09
CA LYS A 134 -2.26 -0.16 0.85
C LYS A 134 -2.26 -0.72 2.26
N LEU A 135 -1.39 -0.21 3.11
CA LEU A 135 -1.32 -0.63 4.50
C LEU A 135 -2.47 0.00 5.32
N PRO A 136 -2.85 -0.63 6.45
CA PRO A 136 -3.77 -0.03 7.41
C PRO A 136 -3.36 1.38 7.82
N LYS A 137 -4.31 2.32 7.80
CA LYS A 137 -4.08 3.71 8.24
C LYS A 137 -3.60 3.82 9.69
N THR A 138 -3.83 2.78 10.50
CA THR A 138 -3.41 2.74 11.89
C THR A 138 -2.02 2.14 12.09
N ALA A 139 -1.40 1.53 11.06
CA ALA A 139 -0.16 0.81 11.26
C ALA A 139 0.99 1.75 11.65
N LYS A 140 1.66 1.43 12.77
CA LYS A 140 2.71 2.26 13.39
C LYS A 140 4.11 1.80 13.03
N LYS A 141 4.26 0.51 12.73
CA LYS A 141 5.55 -0.12 12.49
C LYS A 141 5.47 -1.17 11.40
N ILE A 142 6.52 -1.24 10.59
CA ILE A 142 6.77 -2.33 9.66
C ILE A 142 7.99 -3.08 10.15
N GLU A 143 7.86 -4.36 10.49
CA GLU A 143 8.94 -5.13 11.07
C GLU A 143 9.90 -5.72 10.05
N MET A 144 10.99 -6.28 10.57
CA MET A 144 12.05 -6.89 9.78
C MET A 144 11.49 -7.95 8.82
N TYR A 145 11.91 -7.86 7.55
CA TYR A 145 11.48 -8.73 6.45
C TYR A 145 9.97 -8.74 6.11
N ALA A 146 9.16 -7.83 6.64
CA ALA A 146 7.70 -7.86 6.47
C ALA A 146 7.23 -7.96 5.00
N LEU A 147 7.85 -7.21 4.07
CA LEU A 147 7.52 -7.16 2.64
C LEU A 147 8.73 -7.55 1.76
N ASN A 148 9.70 -8.24 2.35
CA ASN A 148 10.94 -8.61 1.67
C ASN A 148 10.65 -9.58 0.52
N ASN A 149 11.34 -9.38 -0.60
CA ASN A 149 11.20 -10.19 -1.82
C ASN A 149 9.76 -10.21 -2.39
N CYS A 150 8.94 -9.20 -2.12
CA CYS A 150 7.74 -8.91 -2.92
C CYS A 150 8.15 -8.33 -4.28
N LYS A 151 8.76 -9.18 -5.13
CA LYS A 151 9.47 -8.78 -6.36
C LYS A 151 8.60 -8.13 -7.45
N SER A 152 7.27 -8.17 -7.31
CA SER A 152 6.36 -7.49 -8.24
C SER A 152 5.76 -6.21 -7.66
N LEU A 153 6.03 -5.90 -6.38
CA LEU A 153 5.41 -4.78 -5.67
C LEU A 153 5.97 -3.47 -6.19
N LYS A 154 5.15 -2.73 -6.92
CA LYS A 154 5.47 -1.43 -7.55
C LYS A 154 4.96 -0.25 -6.75
N GLU A 155 3.89 -0.46 -5.99
CA GLU A 155 3.23 0.58 -5.21
C GLU A 155 2.96 0.06 -3.80
N CYS A 156 3.35 0.84 -2.80
CA CYS A 156 2.95 0.61 -1.42
C CYS A 156 2.56 1.94 -0.77
N THR A 157 1.31 2.08 -0.36
CA THR A 157 0.87 3.26 0.41
C THR A 157 1.22 3.05 1.88
N LEU A 158 2.16 3.85 2.38
CA LEU A 158 2.52 3.93 3.80
C LEU A 158 1.50 4.81 4.55
N PRO A 159 1.12 4.46 5.79
CA PRO A 159 0.17 5.24 6.56
C PRO A 159 0.84 6.40 7.30
N GLU A 160 0.09 7.49 7.54
CA GLU A 160 0.57 8.67 8.28
C GLU A 160 0.91 8.40 9.76
N SER A 161 0.60 7.21 10.29
CA SER A 161 0.97 6.78 11.64
C SER A 161 2.29 6.02 11.71
N LEU A 162 2.91 5.69 10.57
CA LEU A 162 4.12 4.87 10.54
C LEU A 162 5.33 5.63 11.07
N SER A 163 5.91 5.16 12.16
CA SER A 163 7.12 5.73 12.77
C SER A 163 8.39 4.95 12.44
N GLU A 164 8.29 3.64 12.20
CA GLU A 164 9.46 2.76 12.08
C GLU A 164 9.36 1.78 10.90
N VAL A 165 10.44 1.66 10.12
CA VAL A 165 10.61 0.62 9.10
C VAL A 165 11.82 -0.24 9.43
N GLY A 166 11.55 -1.50 9.75
CA GLY A 166 12.53 -2.48 10.19
C GLY A 166 13.46 -2.99 9.09
N GLY A 167 14.49 -3.71 9.53
CA GLY A 167 15.58 -4.11 8.63
C GLY A 167 15.10 -5.00 7.49
N HIS A 168 15.58 -4.75 6.28
CA HIS A 168 15.19 -5.47 5.06
C HIS A 168 13.67 -5.51 4.77
N ALA A 169 12.85 -4.67 5.42
CA ALA A 169 11.39 -4.74 5.34
C ALA A 169 10.86 -4.70 3.90
N PHE A 170 11.41 -3.85 3.04
CA PHE A 170 11.06 -3.68 1.64
C PHE A 170 12.15 -4.17 0.67
N ALA A 171 13.15 -4.89 1.16
CA ALA A 171 14.28 -5.26 0.31
C ALA A 171 13.87 -6.20 -0.84
N ASN A 172 14.46 -5.99 -2.02
CA ASN A 172 14.14 -6.64 -3.30
C ASN A 172 12.67 -6.44 -3.75
N THR A 173 12.11 -5.24 -3.57
CA THR A 173 10.83 -4.83 -4.17
C THR A 173 11.07 -4.01 -5.44
N GLN A 174 10.01 -3.75 -6.20
CA GLN A 174 10.04 -2.95 -7.44
C GLN A 174 9.37 -1.59 -7.27
N LEU A 175 9.34 -1.06 -6.04
CA LEU A 175 8.81 0.26 -5.76
C LEU A 175 9.57 1.30 -6.59
N SER A 176 8.83 2.19 -7.27
CA SER A 176 9.43 3.28 -8.04
C SER A 176 9.55 4.57 -7.24
N GLU A 177 8.68 4.74 -6.24
CA GLU A 177 8.62 5.89 -5.36
C GLU A 177 8.24 5.45 -3.95
N VAL A 178 8.81 6.11 -2.95
CA VAL A 178 8.40 5.97 -1.54
C VAL A 178 8.14 7.35 -0.97
N ASN A 179 6.91 7.54 -0.48
CA ASN A 179 6.50 8.71 0.27
C ASN A 179 6.48 8.35 1.76
N PHE A 180 7.47 8.84 2.49
CA PHE A 180 7.58 8.65 3.93
C PHE A 180 6.71 9.69 4.66
N PRO A 181 5.88 9.24 5.61
CA PRO A 181 4.97 10.10 6.34
C PRO A 181 5.71 11.02 7.32
N SER A 182 5.01 12.04 7.78
CA SER A 182 5.57 13.02 8.72
C SER A 182 5.92 12.42 10.09
N SER A 183 5.32 11.28 10.42
CA SER A 183 5.57 10.53 11.66
C SER A 183 6.82 9.67 11.63
N LEU A 184 7.49 9.50 10.49
CA LEU A 184 8.63 8.60 10.37
C LEU A 184 9.80 9.12 11.22
N THR A 185 10.31 8.26 12.11
CA THR A 185 11.46 8.56 12.96
C THR A 185 12.64 7.62 12.73
N HIS A 186 12.45 6.44 12.13
CA HIS A 186 13.54 5.46 11.96
C HIS A 186 13.40 4.58 10.71
N LEU A 187 14.50 4.46 9.95
CA LEU A 187 14.72 3.42 8.95
C LEU A 187 15.89 2.53 9.39
N SER A 188 15.62 1.25 9.61
CA SER A 188 16.63 0.28 10.05
C SER A 188 17.48 -0.27 8.89
N ASP A 189 18.50 -1.08 9.25
CA ASP A 189 19.49 -1.69 8.36
C ASP A 189 18.87 -2.23 7.07
N LYS A 190 19.29 -1.67 5.94
CA LYS A 190 18.92 -2.18 4.61
C LYS A 190 17.41 -2.29 4.38
N SER A 191 16.60 -1.46 5.05
CA SER A 191 15.13 -1.49 4.96
C SER A 191 14.60 -1.49 3.52
N PHE A 192 15.27 -0.83 2.58
CA PHE A 192 14.96 -0.81 1.14
C PHE A 192 16.08 -1.42 0.27
N TYR A 193 16.86 -2.37 0.79
CA TYR A 193 17.99 -2.95 0.05
C TYR A 193 17.60 -3.56 -1.30
N LYS A 194 18.37 -3.25 -2.35
CA LYS A 194 18.15 -3.74 -3.73
C LYS A 194 16.75 -3.41 -4.29
N CYS A 195 16.17 -2.28 -3.93
CA CYS A 195 15.00 -1.75 -4.62
C CYS A 195 15.42 -1.10 -5.95
N SER A 196 15.76 -1.92 -6.95
CA SER A 196 16.39 -1.47 -8.19
C SER A 196 15.52 -0.56 -9.08
N SER A 197 14.21 -0.47 -8.82
CA SER A 197 13.31 0.43 -9.55
C SER A 197 13.09 1.78 -8.84
N LEU A 198 13.61 1.94 -7.63
CA LEU A 198 13.33 3.08 -6.76
C LEU A 198 14.05 4.32 -7.28
N LYS A 199 13.27 5.28 -7.77
CA LYS A 199 13.73 6.53 -8.39
C LYS A 199 13.54 7.75 -7.49
N THR A 200 12.46 7.75 -6.72
CA THR A 200 12.05 8.92 -5.94
C THR A 200 11.87 8.56 -4.47
N LEU A 201 12.52 9.31 -3.60
CA LEU A 201 12.23 9.34 -2.17
C LEU A 201 11.60 10.67 -1.82
N ARG A 202 10.62 10.65 -0.92
CA ARG A 202 10.05 11.87 -0.36
C ARG A 202 9.91 11.72 1.14
N PHE A 203 10.48 12.66 1.88
CA PHE A 203 10.36 12.75 3.33
C PHE A 203 9.55 13.99 3.70
N THR A 204 8.66 13.82 4.68
CA THR A 204 7.82 14.91 5.19
C THR A 204 7.94 15.10 6.70
N SER A 205 8.84 14.33 7.34
CA SER A 205 9.09 14.41 8.78
C SER A 205 9.70 15.77 9.16
N PRO A 206 9.32 16.34 10.32
CA PRO A 206 9.83 17.63 10.78
C PRO A 206 11.29 17.58 11.24
N GLU A 207 11.84 16.38 11.38
CA GLU A 207 13.23 16.09 11.72
C GLU A 207 13.77 15.02 10.76
N VAL A 208 15.09 14.93 10.61
CA VAL A 208 15.72 13.85 9.83
C VAL A 208 15.56 12.54 10.61
N PRO A 209 14.93 11.49 10.02
CA PRO A 209 14.83 10.19 10.67
C PRO A 209 16.21 9.61 10.96
N LEU A 210 16.31 8.79 12.00
CA LEU A 210 17.49 7.96 12.18
C LEU A 210 17.62 6.99 10.99
N PHE A 211 18.82 6.92 10.42
CA PHE A 211 19.18 5.94 9.39
C PHE A 211 20.22 4.99 9.98
N ASP A 212 19.86 3.70 10.10
CA ASP A 212 20.86 2.67 10.40
C ASP A 212 21.69 2.35 9.15
N ASN A 213 22.50 1.29 9.20
CA ASN A 213 23.41 0.86 8.14
C ASN A 213 22.74 0.77 6.74
N GLU A 214 22.96 1.82 5.94
CA GLU A 214 22.61 1.97 4.52
C GLU A 214 21.18 1.50 4.16
N PRO A 215 20.10 2.21 4.57
CA PRO A 215 18.72 1.79 4.32
C PRO A 215 18.41 1.60 2.83
N PHE A 216 19.13 2.31 1.95
CA PHE A 216 18.97 2.28 0.49
C PHE A 216 20.16 1.61 -0.24
N ALA A 217 20.93 0.75 0.43
CA ALA A 217 22.02 0.02 -0.21
C ALA A 217 21.56 -0.72 -1.49
N GLU A 218 22.37 -0.63 -2.55
CA GLU A 218 22.09 -1.20 -3.88
C GLU A 218 20.83 -0.63 -4.60
N CYS A 219 20.26 0.48 -4.14
CA CYS A 219 19.23 1.22 -4.87
C CYS A 219 19.84 2.14 -5.94
N LYS A 220 20.33 1.55 -7.03
CA LYS A 220 21.11 2.23 -8.07
C LYS A 220 20.33 3.19 -8.97
N SER A 221 19.01 3.24 -8.84
CA SER A 221 18.13 4.03 -9.72
C SER A 221 17.58 5.28 -9.06
N ILE A 222 17.98 5.60 -7.82
CA ILE A 222 17.49 6.80 -7.13
C ILE A 222 18.00 8.02 -7.91
N GLU A 223 17.07 8.88 -8.30
CA GLU A 223 17.34 10.10 -9.07
C GLU A 223 17.01 11.35 -8.23
N LYS A 224 15.97 11.29 -7.39
CA LYS A 224 15.47 12.46 -6.66
C LYS A 224 15.10 12.14 -5.22
N VAL A 225 15.45 13.06 -4.33
CA VAL A 225 15.06 13.05 -2.92
C VAL A 225 14.41 14.37 -2.57
N TYR A 226 13.13 14.33 -2.21
CA TYR A 226 12.35 15.49 -1.77
C TYR A 226 12.31 15.54 -0.25
N VAL A 227 12.65 16.68 0.34
CA VAL A 227 12.75 16.85 1.80
C VAL A 227 12.22 18.22 2.21
N PRO A 228 11.86 18.45 3.49
CA PRO A 228 11.57 19.78 3.97
C PRO A 228 12.77 20.70 3.74
N LYS A 229 12.53 21.88 3.16
CA LYS A 229 13.58 22.83 2.77
C LYS A 229 14.52 23.20 3.92
N ALA A 230 13.98 23.28 5.14
CA ALA A 230 14.74 23.58 6.34
C ALA A 230 15.77 22.48 6.71
N LEU A 231 15.56 21.24 6.26
CA LEU A 231 16.40 20.08 6.56
C LEU A 231 17.25 19.63 5.36
N LEU A 232 17.29 20.43 4.29
CA LEU A 232 17.90 20.02 3.01
C LEU A 232 19.36 19.58 3.17
N GLU A 233 20.16 20.34 3.90
CA GLU A 233 21.57 20.00 4.11
C GLU A 233 21.73 18.84 5.11
N ASP A 234 20.92 18.80 6.18
CA ASP A 234 20.94 17.69 7.15
C ASP A 234 20.65 16.33 6.48
N TYR A 235 19.75 16.30 5.50
CA TYR A 235 19.47 15.10 4.72
C TYR A 235 20.62 14.72 3.78
N LYS A 236 21.31 15.67 3.15
CA LYS A 236 22.47 15.37 2.30
C LYS A 236 23.63 14.81 3.11
N ASP A 237 23.82 15.31 4.34
CA ASP A 237 24.89 14.86 5.23
C ASP A 237 24.63 13.45 5.79
N GLN A 238 23.36 13.09 6.00
CA GLN A 238 22.97 11.83 6.66
C GLN A 238 22.55 10.72 5.70
N LEU A 239 22.04 11.04 4.51
CA LEU A 239 21.71 10.04 3.49
C LEU A 239 22.91 9.85 2.56
N GLU A 240 23.69 8.82 2.84
CA GLU A 240 24.78 8.36 1.97
C GLU A 240 24.21 7.75 0.67
N LEU A 241 23.93 8.61 -0.30
CA LEU A 241 23.48 8.26 -1.65
C LEU A 241 24.55 8.67 -2.69
N SER A 242 24.39 8.21 -3.93
CA SER A 242 25.27 8.57 -5.04
C SER A 242 25.28 10.09 -5.30
N ASP A 243 26.43 10.65 -5.68
CA ASP A 243 26.60 12.10 -5.95
C ASP A 243 25.66 12.64 -7.03
N ASP A 244 25.19 11.78 -7.94
CA ASP A 244 24.27 12.13 -9.02
C ASP A 244 22.81 12.34 -8.55
N VAL A 245 22.50 12.03 -7.29
CA VAL A 245 21.15 12.16 -6.74
C VAL A 245 20.80 13.62 -6.47
N VAL A 246 19.66 14.07 -7.01
CA VAL A 246 19.19 15.45 -6.84
C VAL A 246 18.33 15.57 -5.59
N PHE A 247 18.83 16.31 -4.59
CA PHE A 247 18.04 16.71 -3.43
C PHE A 247 17.25 17.99 -3.71
N VAL A 248 15.95 17.97 -3.40
CA VAL A 248 15.02 19.09 -3.60
C VAL A 248 14.36 19.45 -2.28
N GLY A 249 14.64 20.67 -1.80
CA GLY A 249 13.98 21.23 -0.62
C GLY A 249 12.60 21.80 -0.95
N GLU A 250 11.56 21.33 -0.27
CA GLU A 250 10.18 21.79 -0.43
C GLU A 250 9.74 22.62 0.80
N GLU A 251 9.05 23.74 0.56
CA GLU A 251 8.55 24.60 1.65
C GLU A 251 7.56 23.83 2.53
N SER A 252 7.85 23.79 3.83
CA SER A 252 6.96 23.26 4.86
C SER A 252 5.73 24.16 4.98
N GLY A 253 4.71 23.89 4.15
CA GLY A 253 3.51 24.74 4.08
C GLY A 253 2.67 24.59 2.80
N THR A 254 3.14 23.88 1.78
CA THR A 254 2.25 23.46 0.67
C THR A 254 1.39 22.27 1.12
N THR A 255 0.43 22.57 1.99
CA THR A 255 -0.61 21.69 2.57
C THR A 255 -1.57 21.06 1.55
N GLY A 256 -1.10 20.61 0.38
CA GLY A 256 -2.00 20.09 -0.64
C GLY A 256 -1.37 19.24 -1.74
N ILE A 257 -0.26 18.56 -1.46
CA ILE A 257 0.19 17.46 -2.34
C ILE A 257 0.38 16.15 -1.55
N TYR A 258 0.44 16.20 -0.21
CA TYR A 258 0.67 15.02 0.62
C TYR A 258 -0.63 14.36 1.06
N SER A 259 -1.41 13.86 0.10
CA SER A 259 -2.11 12.58 0.25
C SER A 259 -2.67 12.18 -1.11
N LEU A 260 -2.13 11.11 -1.71
CA LEU A 260 -2.90 10.34 -2.68
C LEU A 260 -3.95 9.53 -1.90
N SER A 261 -4.90 10.24 -1.27
CA SER A 261 -6.15 9.61 -0.83
C SER A 261 -7.07 9.52 -2.03
N SER A 262 -7.56 8.31 -2.30
CA SER A 262 -8.55 8.08 -3.36
C SER A 262 -9.78 8.98 -3.13
N SER A 263 -10.18 9.67 -4.20
CA SER A 263 -11.02 10.87 -4.18
C SER A 263 -12.52 10.67 -3.91
N ALA A 264 -12.88 9.86 -2.91
CA ALA A 264 -14.28 9.68 -2.51
C ALA A 264 -14.68 10.59 -1.33
N ASP A 265 -13.76 10.85 -0.40
CA ASP A 265 -14.05 11.54 0.88
C ASP A 265 -13.36 12.90 1.03
N ALA A 266 -12.87 13.47 -0.07
CA ALA A 266 -12.11 14.71 -0.03
C ALA A 266 -13.01 15.90 0.34
N VAL A 267 -12.67 16.58 1.44
CA VAL A 267 -13.42 17.74 1.95
C VAL A 267 -12.79 19.05 1.47
N GLU A 268 -13.63 20.06 1.29
CA GLU A 268 -13.19 21.41 0.93
C GLU A 268 -12.41 22.05 2.08
N ILE A 269 -11.14 22.41 1.83
CA ILE A 269 -10.26 23.08 2.80
C ILE A 269 -10.08 24.57 2.51
N ALA A 270 -10.25 24.98 1.26
CA ALA A 270 -10.20 26.38 0.85
C ALA A 270 -10.97 26.62 -0.45
N ARG A 271 -11.48 27.84 -0.61
CA ARG A 271 -12.16 28.29 -1.82
C ARG A 271 -11.68 29.69 -2.21
N TYR A 272 -11.55 29.92 -3.51
CA TYR A 272 -11.12 31.19 -4.09
C TYR A 272 -12.04 31.62 -5.23
N ASN A 273 -12.19 32.93 -5.41
CA ASN A 273 -12.88 33.49 -6.57
C ASN A 273 -11.96 33.53 -7.82
N ALA A 274 -12.50 33.98 -8.96
CA ALA A 274 -11.75 34.09 -10.21
C ALA A 274 -10.51 35.01 -10.13
N ASN A 275 -10.48 35.94 -9.17
CA ASN A 275 -9.36 36.86 -8.94
C ASN A 275 -8.31 36.29 -7.97
N GLY A 276 -8.45 35.03 -7.52
CA GLY A 276 -7.55 34.39 -6.57
C GLY A 276 -7.74 34.82 -5.12
N GLN A 277 -8.82 35.54 -4.79
CA GLN A 277 -9.11 35.94 -3.41
C GLN A 277 -9.82 34.83 -2.66
N ARG A 278 -9.41 34.57 -1.42
CA ARG A 278 -10.03 33.55 -0.56
C ARG A 278 -11.45 33.97 -0.17
N ILE A 279 -12.40 33.04 -0.26
CA ILE A 279 -13.82 33.23 0.05
C ILE A 279 -14.31 32.15 1.02
N THR A 280 -15.31 32.50 1.83
CA THR A 280 -15.85 31.62 2.90
C THR A 280 -17.08 30.82 2.47
N GLY A 281 -17.56 31.02 1.25
CA GLY A 281 -18.68 30.28 0.67
C GLY A 281 -18.77 30.47 -0.85
N PRO A 282 -19.68 29.76 -1.53
CA PRO A 282 -19.86 29.86 -2.98
C PRO A 282 -20.24 31.28 -3.42
N VAL A 283 -19.56 31.80 -4.44
CA VAL A 283 -19.89 33.09 -5.06
C VAL A 283 -20.32 32.90 -6.51
N LYS A 284 -21.17 33.77 -7.05
CA LYS A 284 -21.56 33.71 -8.46
C LYS A 284 -20.34 33.76 -9.37
N GLY A 285 -20.26 32.83 -10.33
CA GLY A 285 -19.12 32.68 -11.25
C GLY A 285 -18.15 31.56 -10.85
N LEU A 286 -16.88 31.71 -11.25
CA LEU A 286 -15.85 30.68 -11.05
C LEU A 286 -15.40 30.62 -9.58
N ASN A 287 -15.53 29.43 -9.01
CA ASN A 287 -15.01 29.05 -7.70
C ASN A 287 -13.90 28.02 -7.89
N ILE A 288 -12.72 28.32 -7.37
CA ILE A 288 -11.57 27.42 -7.34
C ILE A 288 -11.53 26.80 -5.94
N ILE A 289 -11.86 25.52 -5.84
CA ILE A 289 -12.00 24.78 -4.59
C ILE A 289 -10.77 23.88 -4.42
N ARG A 290 -10.09 24.01 -3.29
CA ARG A 290 -8.98 23.14 -2.89
C ARG A 290 -9.53 22.07 -1.94
N LEU A 291 -9.25 20.82 -2.25
CA LEU A 291 -9.69 19.67 -1.48
C LEU A 291 -8.55 19.13 -0.59
N SER A 292 -8.92 18.40 0.46
CA SER A 292 -7.97 17.80 1.43
C SER A 292 -7.07 16.72 0.82
N ASP A 293 -7.45 16.14 -0.33
CA ASP A 293 -6.65 15.19 -1.11
C ASP A 293 -5.67 15.86 -2.09
N GLY A 294 -5.52 17.19 -1.99
CA GLY A 294 -4.64 17.97 -2.87
C GLY A 294 -5.23 18.29 -4.25
N LYS A 295 -6.42 17.78 -4.60
CA LYS A 295 -7.08 18.15 -5.85
C LYS A 295 -7.59 19.59 -5.82
N VAL A 296 -7.58 20.22 -6.99
CA VAL A 296 -8.22 21.51 -7.22
C VAL A 296 -9.39 21.31 -8.17
N VAL A 297 -10.59 21.68 -7.73
CA VAL A 297 -11.83 21.60 -8.50
C VAL A 297 -12.27 23.00 -8.91
N LYS A 298 -12.63 23.17 -10.18
CA LYS A 298 -13.24 24.41 -10.69
C LYS A 298 -14.75 24.20 -10.79
N ARG A 299 -15.53 25.01 -10.06
CA ARG A 299 -17.00 24.97 -10.08
C ARG A 299 -17.57 26.33 -10.49
N ILE A 300 -18.55 26.32 -11.40
CA ILE A 300 -19.29 27.52 -11.79
C ILE A 300 -20.59 27.54 -11.00
N GLU A 301 -20.76 28.53 -10.13
CA GLU A 301 -22.01 28.78 -9.41
C GLU A 301 -22.83 29.81 -10.21
N ARG A 302 -24.09 29.49 -10.50
CA ARG A 302 -24.97 30.32 -11.33
C ARG A 302 -25.70 31.39 -10.52
#